data_AF-A0A970CXW5-F1
#
_entry.id   AF-A0A970CXW5-F1
#
_cell.length_a   1.000
_cell.length_b   1.000
_cell.length_c   1.000
_cell.angle_alpha   90.00
_cell.angle_beta   90.00
_cell.angle_gamma   90.00
#
_symmetry.space_group_name_H-M   'P 1'
#
loop_
_entity.id
_entity.type
_entity.pdbx_description
1 polymer ?
#
loop_
_entity_poly.entity_id
_entity_poly.type
_entity_poly.pdbx_seq_one_letter_code
_entity_poly.pdbx_strand_id
1 'polypeptide(L)'
;MGEIIRHTYSVCPVCLKRIPAMHRVYGKEIYLEKTCTKHGDFSSIIWRGLRDINTWRGDLPAIAEGENENCPHACGLCSEHQQDTCCVLLEVTKACNLHCSFCFAEGGKGEDIP
;
A
#
# COMPACT_ATOMS: atom_id res chain seq x y z
N MET A 1 -4.58 16.78 21.30
CA MET A 1 -5.29 15.76 20.51
C MET A 1 -5.03 16.09 19.04
N GLY A 2 -4.52 15.15 18.24
CA GLY A 2 -4.18 15.43 16.84
C GLY A 2 -5.41 15.55 15.94
N GLU A 3 -5.32 16.36 14.88
CA GLU A 3 -6.41 16.58 13.91
C GLU A 3 -6.52 15.42 12.92
N ILE A 4 -7.74 15.00 12.58
CA ILE A 4 -7.98 13.97 11.55
C ILE A 4 -8.12 14.67 10.20
N ILE A 5 -7.28 14.31 9.22
CA ILE A 5 -7.31 14.90 7.88
C ILE A 5 -7.87 13.96 6.81
N ARG A 6 -8.00 12.67 7.10
CA ARG A 6 -8.54 11.68 6.17
C ARG A 6 -8.99 10.41 6.89
N HIS A 7 -10.17 9.92 6.55
CA HIS A 7 -10.61 8.56 6.86
C HIS A 7 -10.19 7.61 5.73
N THR A 8 -9.75 6.41 6.08
CA THR A 8 -9.28 5.39 5.14
C THR A 8 -9.48 3.99 5.72
N TYR A 9 -8.98 2.97 5.02
CA TYR A 9 -8.91 1.61 5.51
C TYR A 9 -7.46 1.11 5.51
N SER A 10 -7.18 0.14 6.36
CA SER A 10 -5.90 -0.57 6.43
C SER A 10 -6.17 -2.01 6.87
N VAL A 11 -5.14 -2.85 6.85
CA VAL A 11 -5.17 -4.17 7.49
C VAL A 11 -4.67 -4.12 8.94
N CYS A 12 -5.22 -4.98 9.80
CA CYS A 12 -4.63 -5.29 11.11
C CYS A 12 -3.26 -5.97 10.91
N PRO A 13 -2.18 -5.54 11.60
CA PRO A 13 -0.86 -6.16 11.44
C PRO A 13 -0.77 -7.62 11.91
N VAL A 14 -1.76 -8.09 12.69
CA VAL A 14 -1.75 -9.44 13.27
C VAL A 14 -2.63 -10.41 12.48
N CYS A 15 -3.91 -10.08 12.27
CA CYS A 15 -4.83 -10.99 11.57
C CYS A 15 -5.13 -10.60 10.12
N LEU A 16 -4.53 -9.52 9.62
CA LEU A 16 -4.70 -9.02 8.25
C LEU A 16 -6.13 -8.63 7.85
N LYS A 17 -7.09 -8.63 8.80
CA LYS A 17 -8.45 -8.17 8.55
C LYS A 17 -8.45 -6.68 8.18
N ARG A 18 -9.20 -6.32 7.15
CA ARG A 18 -9.53 -4.92 6.81
C ARG A 18 -10.23 -4.24 7.99
N ILE A 19 -9.74 -3.08 8.40
CA ILE A 19 -10.25 -2.27 9.50
C ILE A 19 -10.26 -0.78 9.13
N PRO A 20 -11.18 0.03 9.69
CA PRO A 20 -11.14 1.47 9.56
C PRO A 20 -9.82 2.04 10.10
N ALA A 21 -9.31 3.06 9.43
CA ALA A 21 -8.11 3.78 9.80
C ALA A 21 -8.26 5.27 9.52
N MET A 22 -7.38 6.09 10.08
CA MET A 22 -7.40 7.54 9.89
C MET A 22 -5.99 8.11 9.83
N HIS A 23 -5.81 9.14 9.00
CA HIS A 23 -4.60 9.94 8.99
C HIS A 23 -4.77 11.05 10.03
N ARG A 24 -3.96 11.00 11.09
CA ARG A 24 -3.97 11.99 12.16
C ARG A 24 -2.69 12.81 12.16
N VAL A 25 -2.84 14.12 12.27
CA VAL A 25 -1.75 15.09 12.31
C VAL A 25 -1.31 15.33 13.75
N TYR A 26 -0.01 15.18 14.00
CA TYR A 26 0.67 15.60 15.21
C TYR A 26 1.81 16.56 14.84
N GLY A 27 1.55 17.86 14.92
CA GLY A 27 2.50 18.87 14.45
C GLY A 27 2.71 18.77 12.93
N LYS A 28 3.91 18.35 12.51
CA LYS A 28 4.25 18.15 11.08
C LYS A 28 4.16 16.68 10.64
N GLU A 29 4.01 15.77 11.59
CA GLU A 29 3.99 14.34 11.33
C GLU A 29 2.56 13.85 11.17
N ILE A 30 2.39 12.84 10.33
CA ILE A 30 1.09 12.24 10.06
C ILE A 30 1.19 10.76 10.32
N TYR A 31 0.28 10.28 11.14
CA TYR A 31 0.19 8.90 11.59
C TYR A 31 -1.04 8.24 10.98
N LEU A 32 -0.87 6.99 10.56
CA LEU A 32 -1.96 6.08 10.26
C LEU A 32 -2.37 5.39 11.57
N GLU A 33 -3.50 5.80 12.12
CA GLU A 33 -4.08 5.20 13.32
C GLU A 33 -5.23 4.27 12.94
N LYS A 34 -5.29 3.11 13.60
CA LYS A 34 -6.29 2.08 13.34
C LYS A 34 -6.53 1.22 14.58
N THR A 35 -7.75 0.73 14.73
CA THR A 35 -8.14 -0.12 15.87
C THR A 35 -8.69 -1.44 15.34
N CYS A 36 -8.07 -2.55 15.76
CA CYS A 36 -8.58 -3.88 15.53
C CYS A 36 -9.38 -4.34 16.73
N THR A 37 -10.62 -4.80 16.50
CA THR A 37 -11.48 -5.33 17.57
C THR A 37 -10.90 -6.54 18.31
N LYS A 38 -9.90 -7.22 17.74
CA LYS A 38 -9.22 -8.38 18.35
C LYS A 38 -7.83 -8.07 18.91
N HIS A 39 -7.10 -7.11 18.33
CA HIS A 39 -5.67 -6.90 18.61
C HIS A 39 -5.35 -5.48 19.11
N GLY A 40 -6.36 -4.64 19.33
CA GLY A 40 -6.21 -3.30 19.90
C GLY A 40 -5.76 -2.25 18.88
N ASP A 41 -5.13 -1.20 19.41
CA ASP A 41 -4.76 -0.01 18.67
C ASP A 41 -3.37 -0.11 18.05
N PHE A 42 -3.24 0.43 16.85
CA PHE A 42 -1.97 0.55 16.13
C PHE A 42 -1.83 1.97 15.60
N SER A 43 -0.59 2.47 15.66
CA SER A 43 -0.22 3.76 15.10
C SER A 43 1.12 3.64 14.39
N SER A 44 1.26 4.26 13.22
CA SER A 44 2.51 4.25 12.45
C SER A 44 2.66 5.57 11.71
N ILE A 45 3.85 6.16 11.78
CA ILE A 45 4.15 7.37 11.03
C ILE A 45 4.19 7.06 9.53
N ILE A 46 3.40 7.79 8.75
CA ILE A 46 3.33 7.66 7.29
C ILE A 46 3.88 8.89 6.57
N TRP A 47 4.04 10.00 7.28
CA TRP A 47 4.59 11.24 6.74
C TRP A 47 5.38 12.00 7.81
N ARG A 48 6.59 12.44 7.48
CA ARG A 48 7.49 13.18 8.38
C ARG A 48 7.49 14.70 8.17
N GLY A 49 6.61 15.21 7.32
CA GLY A 49 6.43 16.66 7.16
C GLY A 49 7.56 17.40 6.43
N LEU A 50 8.36 16.69 5.61
CA LEU A 50 9.36 17.33 4.74
C LEU A 50 8.72 18.20 3.65
N ARG A 51 7.47 17.89 3.29
CA ARG A 51 6.60 18.67 2.40
C ARG A 51 5.19 18.66 2.97
N ASP A 52 4.36 19.61 2.57
CA ASP A 52 2.94 19.57 2.93
C ASP A 52 2.25 18.36 2.28
N ILE A 53 1.52 17.57 3.07
CA ILE A 53 0.89 16.35 2.56
C ILE A 53 -0.21 16.68 1.53
N ASN A 54 -0.92 17.80 1.68
CA ASN A 54 -2.02 18.13 0.78
C ASN A 54 -1.47 18.49 -0.61
N THR A 55 -0.33 19.19 -0.67
CA THR A 55 0.37 19.41 -1.95
C THR A 55 0.86 18.11 -2.61
N TRP A 56 1.30 17.11 -1.83
CA TRP A 56 1.76 15.83 -2.39
C TRP A 56 0.60 14.94 -2.83
N ARG A 57 -0.47 14.90 -2.04
CA ARG A 57 -1.66 14.08 -2.29
C ARG A 57 -2.50 14.62 -3.46
N GLY A 58 -2.51 15.94 -3.64
CA GLY A 58 -3.41 16.61 -4.59
C GLY A 58 -4.89 16.48 -4.19
N ASP A 59 -5.76 16.70 -5.17
CA ASP A 59 -7.23 16.71 -5.00
C ASP A 59 -7.84 15.30 -5.03
N LEU A 60 -7.30 14.39 -4.21
CA LEU A 60 -7.86 13.05 -4.09
C LEU A 60 -9.15 13.07 -3.25
N PRO A 61 -10.30 12.67 -3.81
CA PRO A 61 -11.57 12.66 -3.09
C PRO A 61 -11.51 11.74 -1.87
N ALA A 62 -12.46 11.93 -0.94
CA ALA A 62 -12.68 10.97 0.14
C ALA A 62 -13.11 9.62 -0.45
N ILE A 63 -12.78 8.53 0.24
CA ILE A 63 -13.25 7.19 -0.16
C ILE A 63 -14.78 7.19 -0.01
N ALA A 64 -15.49 6.96 -1.11
CA ALA A 64 -16.95 6.91 -1.09
C ALA A 64 -17.47 5.62 -0.46
N GLU A 65 -18.76 5.63 -0.09
CA GLU A 65 -19.43 4.41 0.36
C GLU A 65 -19.44 3.37 -0.77
N GLY A 66 -19.10 2.11 -0.46
CA GLY A 66 -18.96 1.04 -1.46
C GLY A 66 -17.60 1.00 -2.17
N GLU A 67 -16.72 2.00 -2.03
CA GLU A 67 -15.37 1.95 -2.60
C GLU A 67 -14.42 1.08 -1.77
N ASN A 68 -13.54 0.36 -2.45
CA ASN A 68 -12.43 -0.39 -1.85
C ASN A 68 -12.85 -1.38 -0.74
N GLU A 69 -14.08 -1.91 -0.76
CA GLU A 69 -14.59 -2.81 0.28
C GLU A 69 -13.81 -4.13 0.38
N ASN A 70 -13.40 -4.64 -0.78
CA ASN A 70 -12.66 -5.90 -0.89
C ASN A 70 -11.15 -5.70 -0.96
N CYS A 71 -10.64 -4.47 -0.87
CA CYS A 71 -9.19 -4.21 -0.83
C CYS A 71 -8.63 -4.53 0.58
N PRO A 72 -7.57 -5.34 0.75
CA PRO A 72 -6.69 -5.88 -0.30
C PRO A 72 -7.01 -7.30 -0.78
N HIS A 73 -8.04 -7.97 -0.24
CA HIS A 73 -8.37 -9.36 -0.58
C HIS A 73 -8.72 -9.60 -2.06
N ALA A 74 -9.11 -8.57 -2.79
CA ALA A 74 -9.36 -8.59 -4.23
C ALA A 74 -8.46 -7.59 -5.01
N CYS A 75 -7.37 -7.11 -4.41
CA CYS A 75 -6.48 -6.14 -5.05
C CYS A 75 -5.74 -6.76 -6.26
N GLY A 76 -5.65 -6.03 -7.38
CA GLY A 76 -4.93 -6.42 -8.61
C GLY A 76 -5.81 -6.36 -9.86
N LEU A 77 -6.97 -7.02 -9.83
CA LEU A 77 -7.97 -6.99 -10.92
C LEU A 77 -9.28 -6.31 -10.50
N CYS A 78 -9.33 -5.66 -9.33
CA CYS A 78 -10.54 -4.97 -8.90
C CYS A 78 -10.79 -3.71 -9.72
N SER A 79 -12.06 -3.39 -9.95
CA SER A 79 -12.51 -2.15 -10.59
C SER A 79 -11.99 -0.90 -9.88
N GLU A 80 -11.71 -1.03 -8.58
CA GLU A 80 -11.22 0.04 -7.72
C GLU A 80 -9.69 0.23 -7.78
N HIS A 81 -8.97 -0.59 -8.56
CA HIS A 81 -7.52 -0.45 -8.70
C HIS A 81 -7.18 0.76 -9.58
N GLN A 82 -6.90 1.90 -8.95
CA GLN A 82 -6.63 3.16 -9.65
C GLN A 82 -5.18 3.31 -10.11
N GLN A 83 -4.24 2.54 -9.55
CA GLN A 83 -2.85 2.60 -9.97
C GLN A 83 -2.65 1.64 -11.14
N ASP A 84 -2.31 2.15 -12.31
CA ASP A 84 -1.81 1.28 -13.37
C ASP A 84 -0.52 0.59 -12.93
N THR A 85 -0.31 -0.62 -13.41
CA THR A 85 0.94 -1.35 -13.22
C THR A 85 2.10 -0.56 -13.82
N CYS A 86 2.81 0.17 -12.97
CA CYS A 86 3.94 1.01 -13.39
C CYS A 86 5.23 0.20 -13.59
N CYS A 87 5.45 -0.83 -12.76
CA CYS A 87 6.59 -1.74 -12.85
C CYS A 87 6.21 -3.11 -12.28
N VAL A 88 6.41 -4.18 -13.06
CA VAL A 88 6.28 -5.56 -12.57
C VAL A 88 7.68 -6.10 -12.30
N LEU A 89 7.94 -6.48 -11.05
CA LEU A 89 9.07 -7.32 -10.72
C LEU A 89 8.59 -8.76 -10.63
N LEU A 90 8.96 -9.56 -11.62
CA LEU A 90 8.69 -11.00 -11.62
C LEU A 90 9.99 -11.73 -11.29
N GLU A 91 10.05 -12.33 -10.11
CA GLU A 91 11.13 -13.25 -9.78
C GLU A 91 10.87 -14.58 -10.48
N VAL A 92 11.79 -14.95 -11.36
CA VAL A 92 11.77 -16.20 -12.13
C VAL A 92 13.04 -16.99 -11.82
N THR A 93 12.98 -18.29 -12.10
CA THR A 93 14.17 -19.15 -12.08
C THR A 93 15.19 -18.71 -13.13
N LYS A 94 16.46 -19.06 -12.91
CA LYS A 94 17.53 -18.84 -13.90
C LYS A 94 17.31 -19.59 -15.21
N ALA A 95 16.47 -20.62 -15.18
CA ALA A 95 16.00 -21.36 -16.35
C ALA A 95 15.06 -20.55 -17.27
N CYS A 96 14.65 -19.34 -16.87
CA CYS A 96 13.88 -18.45 -17.73
C CYS A 96 14.62 -18.18 -19.04
N ASN A 97 14.00 -18.50 -20.17
CA ASN A 97 14.57 -18.35 -21.52
C ASN A 97 13.99 -17.14 -22.29
N LEU A 98 13.33 -16.22 -21.57
CA LEU A 98 12.82 -14.98 -22.15
C LEU A 98 13.97 -14.00 -22.36
N HIS A 99 14.13 -13.53 -23.60
CA HIS A 99 15.18 -12.60 -24.00
C HIS A 99 14.72 -11.14 -23.79
N CYS A 100 14.36 -10.81 -22.55
CA CYS A 100 13.88 -9.48 -22.20
C CYS A 100 14.95 -8.41 -22.51
N SER A 101 14.53 -7.27 -23.06
CA SER A 101 15.44 -6.15 -23.35
C SER A 101 16.13 -5.61 -22.09
N PHE A 102 15.54 -5.84 -20.92
CA PHE A 102 16.11 -5.57 -19.61
C PHE A 102 15.86 -6.79 -18.70
N CYS A 103 16.91 -7.34 -18.11
CA CYS A 103 16.80 -8.41 -17.12
C CYS A 103 17.64 -8.03 -15.90
N PHE A 104 16.99 -7.71 -14.79
CA PHE A 104 17.67 -7.34 -13.55
C PHE A 104 18.32 -8.54 -12.83
N ALA A 105 17.97 -9.76 -13.23
CA ALA A 105 18.44 -11.02 -12.63
C ALA A 105 19.37 -11.83 -13.55
N GLU A 106 19.78 -11.28 -14.71
CA GLU A 106 20.62 -11.96 -15.71
C GLU A 106 20.15 -13.39 -16.07
N GLY A 107 18.83 -13.56 -16.22
CA GLY A 107 18.20 -14.81 -16.65
C GLY A 107 18.64 -15.28 -18.04
N GLY A 108 18.37 -16.55 -18.35
CA GLY A 108 18.71 -17.16 -19.64
C GLY A 108 20.13 -17.74 -19.71
N LYS A 109 20.87 -17.74 -18.61
CA LYS A 109 22.27 -18.21 -18.55
C LYS A 109 22.57 -19.27 -17.49
N GLY A 110 21.59 -19.87 -16.80
CA GLY A 110 21.97 -20.84 -15.75
C GLY A 110 20.87 -21.69 -15.15
N GLU A 111 21.32 -22.59 -14.28
CA GLU A 111 20.52 -23.44 -13.41
C GLU A 111 20.29 -22.73 -12.07
N ASP A 112 19.17 -23.00 -11.42
CA ASP A 112 18.92 -22.47 -10.07
C ASP A 112 19.93 -23.03 -9.07
N ILE A 113 20.28 -22.25 -8.05
CA ILE A 113 21.11 -22.72 -6.95
C ILE A 113 20.24 -23.69 -6.12
N PRO A 114 20.71 -24.92 -5.83
CA PRO A 114 19.94 -25.89 -5.03
C PRO A 114 19.65 -25.41 -3.61
#